data_AF-A0A1G2Z1Z5-F1
#
_entry.id   AF-A0A1G2Z1Z5-F1
#
_cell.length_a   1.000
_cell.length_b   1.000
_cell.length_c   1.000
_cell.angle_alpha   90.00
_cell.angle_beta   90.00
_cell.angle_gamma   90.00
#
_symmetry.space_group_name_H-M   'P 1'
#
loop_
_entity.id
_entity.type
_entity.pdbx_description
1 polymer ?
#
loop_
_entity_poly.entity_id
_entity_poly.type
_entity_poly.pdbx_seq_one_letter_code
_entity_poly.pdbx_strand_id
1 'polypeptide(L)'
;MTNNGEQNLISGPWSWTEDDIKLLKRLYPRGNTKMIAEKLCRPLTAVRQKAYDMGMKTDIYSYWTEDDLKLLAKLYPETITDELAERFGRSAGSVKTKARQLGLKKSHSYLKAIKSRPRKRRKKQA
;
A
#
# COMPACT_ATOMS: atom_id res chain seq x y z
N MET A 1 -36.63 11.63 -19.77
CA MET A 1 -36.03 12.41 -18.66
C MET A 1 -36.66 11.91 -17.37
N THR A 2 -36.13 10.85 -16.79
CA THR A 2 -36.69 10.26 -15.56
C THR A 2 -36.10 10.98 -14.36
N ASN A 3 -36.92 11.87 -13.79
CA ASN A 3 -36.75 12.44 -12.46
C ASN A 3 -36.78 11.30 -11.45
N ASN A 4 -35.60 10.75 -11.12
CA ASN A 4 -35.49 9.82 -9.99
C ASN A 4 -35.40 10.65 -8.73
N GLY A 5 -36.58 10.80 -8.12
CA GLY A 5 -36.82 11.45 -6.85
C GLY A 5 -35.73 11.11 -5.85
N GLU A 6 -35.15 12.18 -5.33
CA GLU A 6 -34.28 12.25 -4.18
C GLU A 6 -34.86 11.38 -3.07
N GLN A 7 -34.30 10.19 -2.91
CA GLN A 7 -34.64 9.35 -1.78
C GLN A 7 -34.07 10.02 -0.53
N ASN A 8 -34.95 10.75 0.17
CA ASN A 8 -34.78 11.17 1.55
C ASN A 8 -34.58 9.93 2.43
N LEU A 9 -33.34 9.44 2.47
CA LEU A 9 -32.91 8.37 3.36
C LEU A 9 -32.62 9.00 4.73
N ILE A 10 -33.54 8.75 5.67
CA ILE A 10 -33.44 8.87 7.13
C ILE A 10 -32.08 9.44 7.60
N SER A 11 -32.06 10.73 7.91
CA SER A 11 -30.87 11.45 8.40
C SER A 11 -30.58 11.06 9.85
N GLY A 12 -29.95 9.91 10.02
CA GLY A 12 -29.24 9.54 11.24
C GLY A 12 -27.74 9.88 11.10
N PRO A 13 -26.95 9.86 12.18
CA PRO A 13 -25.49 10.09 12.16
C PRO A 13 -24.70 9.13 11.23
N TRP A 14 -25.39 8.15 10.64
CA TRP A 14 -24.86 7.12 9.74
C TRP A 14 -25.12 7.39 8.25
N SER A 15 -25.88 8.43 7.87
CA SER A 15 -26.10 8.77 6.46
C SER A 15 -24.88 9.45 5.85
N TRP A 16 -24.37 8.95 4.73
CA TRP A 16 -23.28 9.56 3.96
C TRP A 16 -23.85 10.65 3.07
N THR A 17 -23.42 11.90 3.27
CA THR A 17 -23.83 13.02 2.41
C THR A 17 -23.07 13.01 1.08
N GLU A 18 -23.57 13.72 0.08
CA GLU A 18 -22.83 13.88 -1.18
C GLU A 18 -21.45 14.52 -0.97
N ASP A 19 -21.34 15.46 -0.04
CA ASP A 19 -20.10 16.13 0.28
C ASP A 19 -19.11 15.20 0.99
N ASP A 20 -19.60 14.33 1.89
CA ASP A 20 -18.78 13.26 2.48
C ASP A 20 -18.22 12.33 1.39
N ILE A 21 -19.04 11.99 0.40
CA ILE A 21 -18.64 11.11 -0.72
C ILE A 21 -17.62 11.82 -1.62
N LYS A 22 -17.82 13.12 -1.94
CA LYS A 22 -16.86 13.92 -2.71
C LYS A 22 -15.52 14.02 -1.99
N LEU A 23 -15.54 14.27 -0.67
CA LEU A 23 -14.34 14.35 0.14
C LEU A 23 -13.62 13.01 0.22
N LEU A 24 -14.36 11.92 0.43
CA LEU A 24 -13.80 10.56 0.44
C LEU A 24 -13.14 10.23 -0.91
N LYS A 25 -13.82 10.49 -2.05
CA LYS A 25 -13.25 10.28 -3.40
C LYS A 25 -11.95 11.04 -3.62
N ARG A 26 -11.86 12.28 -3.12
CA ARG A 26 -10.68 13.12 -3.29
C ARG A 26 -9.50 12.66 -2.43
N LEU A 27 -9.77 12.21 -1.20
CA LEU A 27 -8.73 11.90 -0.23
C LEU A 27 -8.31 10.43 -0.25
N TYR A 28 -9.20 9.49 -0.57
CA TYR A 28 -8.96 8.05 -0.47
C TYR A 28 -7.82 7.52 -1.34
N PRO A 29 -7.67 7.92 -2.63
CA PRO A 29 -6.59 7.41 -3.48
C PRO A 29 -5.19 7.76 -2.96
N ARG A 30 -5.05 8.96 -2.38
CA ARG A 30 -3.77 9.52 -1.89
C ARG A 30 -3.53 9.31 -0.40
N GLY A 31 -4.54 8.86 0.33
CA GLY A 31 -4.67 9.19 1.74
C GLY A 31 -4.49 8.05 2.73
N ASN A 32 -3.99 8.44 3.90
CA ASN A 32 -4.08 7.65 5.12
C ASN A 32 -5.54 7.59 5.59
N THR A 33 -6.15 6.40 5.61
CA THR A 33 -7.56 6.20 5.99
C THR A 33 -7.90 6.76 7.38
N LYS A 34 -6.91 6.84 8.29
CA LYS A 34 -7.10 7.43 9.62
C LYS A 34 -7.36 8.94 9.56
N MET A 35 -6.59 9.68 8.77
CA MET A 35 -6.79 11.11 8.57
C MET A 35 -8.15 11.40 7.92
N ILE A 36 -8.58 10.54 6.98
CA ILE A 36 -9.88 10.67 6.33
C ILE A 36 -11.02 10.45 7.34
N ALA A 37 -10.87 9.46 8.22
CA ALA A 37 -11.81 9.18 9.31
C ALA A 37 -11.94 10.35 10.28
N GLU A 38 -10.81 10.97 10.67
CA GLU A 38 -10.78 12.18 11.52
C GLU A 38 -11.48 13.36 10.83
N LYS A 39 -11.21 13.59 9.53
CA LYS A 39 -11.84 14.69 8.77
C LYS A 39 -13.34 14.51 8.56
N LEU A 40 -13.81 13.28 8.41
CA LEU A 40 -15.22 12.95 8.24
C LEU A 40 -15.94 12.77 9.58
N CYS A 41 -15.23 12.87 10.71
CA CYS A 41 -15.76 12.54 12.04
C CYS A 41 -16.44 11.16 12.10
N ARG A 42 -15.89 10.17 11.37
CA ARG A 42 -16.43 8.81 11.24
C ARG A 42 -15.41 7.78 11.71
N PRO A 43 -15.85 6.63 12.22
CA PRO A 43 -14.93 5.56 12.58
C PRO A 43 -14.21 5.04 11.33
N LEU A 44 -12.94 4.66 11.50
CA LEU A 44 -12.07 4.18 10.43
C LEU A 44 -12.68 2.98 9.68
N THR A 45 -13.37 2.10 10.41
CA THR A 45 -14.11 0.96 9.85
C THR A 45 -15.22 1.40 8.91
N ALA A 46 -15.99 2.44 9.23
CA ALA A 46 -17.05 2.95 8.36
C ALA A 46 -16.48 3.57 7.07
N VAL A 47 -15.36 4.30 7.16
CA VAL A 47 -14.68 4.85 5.98
C VAL A 47 -14.17 3.74 5.07
N ARG A 48 -13.56 2.68 5.64
CA ARG A 48 -13.12 1.50 4.88
C ARG A 48 -14.28 0.78 4.22
N GLN A 49 -15.35 0.53 4.98
CA GLN A 49 -16.52 -0.17 4.46
C GLN A 49 -17.15 0.61 3.31
N LYS A 50 -17.35 1.92 3.50
CA LYS A 50 -17.92 2.76 2.45
C LYS A 50 -17.05 2.82 1.20
N ALA A 51 -15.74 2.92 1.36
CA ALA A 51 -14.81 2.87 0.24
C ALA A 51 -14.86 1.51 -0.48
N TYR A 52 -14.99 0.41 0.26
CA TYR A 52 -15.17 -0.93 -0.29
C TYR A 52 -16.49 -1.05 -1.08
N ASP A 53 -17.60 -0.58 -0.51
CA ASP A 53 -18.92 -0.60 -1.16
C ASP A 53 -18.92 0.21 -2.46
N MET A 54 -18.11 1.28 -2.50
CA MET A 54 -17.93 2.13 -3.69
C MET A 54 -16.81 1.64 -4.63
N GLY A 55 -16.18 0.50 -4.35
CA GLY A 55 -15.11 -0.06 -5.17
C GLY A 55 -13.83 0.80 -5.24
N MET A 56 -13.62 1.69 -4.27
CA MET A 56 -12.47 2.60 -4.27
C MET A 56 -11.19 1.85 -3.93
N LYS A 57 -10.15 2.10 -4.72
CA LYS A 57 -8.81 1.57 -4.51
C LYS A 57 -7.87 2.70 -4.07
N THR A 58 -6.94 2.37 -3.19
CA THR A 58 -5.89 3.29 -2.77
C THR A 58 -4.71 3.16 -3.72
N ASP A 59 -4.15 4.27 -4.21
CA ASP A 59 -2.96 4.27 -5.06
C ASP A 59 -1.68 3.97 -4.25
N ILE A 60 -1.78 4.05 -2.91
CA ILE A 60 -0.68 3.80 -1.98
C ILE A 60 -0.19 2.35 -2.04
N TYR A 61 -1.10 1.40 -2.25
CA TYR A 61 -0.72 0.00 -2.39
C TYR A 61 -0.32 -0.28 -3.83
N SER A 62 0.92 0.07 -4.17
CA SER A 62 1.51 -0.30 -5.45
C SER A 62 1.61 -1.82 -5.54
N TYR A 63 0.67 -2.44 -6.24
CA TYR A 63 0.65 -3.88 -6.50
C TYR A 63 1.92 -4.31 -7.23
N TRP A 64 2.43 -5.49 -6.91
CA TRP A 64 3.52 -6.09 -7.66
C TRP A 64 3.01 -6.46 -9.06
N THR A 65 3.52 -5.78 -10.08
CA THR A 65 3.21 -6.12 -11.48
C THR A 65 3.98 -7.36 -11.91
N GLU A 66 3.57 -8.02 -13.00
CA GLU A 66 4.32 -9.15 -13.53
C GLU A 66 5.78 -8.78 -13.87
N ASP A 67 6.00 -7.58 -14.38
CA ASP A 67 7.34 -7.07 -14.70
C ASP A 67 8.17 -6.83 -13.43
N ASP A 68 7.56 -6.30 -12.37
CA ASP A 68 8.21 -6.19 -11.06
C ASP A 68 8.65 -7.57 -10.55
N LEU A 69 7.79 -8.59 -10.74
CA LEU A 69 8.07 -9.95 -10.28
C LEU A 69 9.19 -10.62 -11.09
N LYS A 70 9.18 -10.47 -12.41
CA LYS A 70 10.27 -10.93 -13.29
C LYS A 70 11.59 -10.25 -12.93
N LEU A 71 11.57 -8.94 -12.70
CA LEU A 71 12.74 -8.17 -12.31
C LEU A 71 13.24 -8.59 -10.92
N LEU A 72 12.33 -8.80 -9.97
CA LEU A 72 12.66 -9.30 -8.64
C LEU A 72 13.30 -10.69 -8.73
N ALA A 73 12.75 -11.62 -9.51
CA ALA A 73 13.31 -12.95 -9.70
C ALA A 73 14.73 -12.91 -10.27
N LYS A 74 15.01 -12.01 -11.21
CA LYS A 74 16.33 -11.84 -11.83
C LYS A 74 17.35 -11.24 -10.88
N LEU A 75 16.98 -10.19 -10.14
CA LEU A 75 17.93 -9.42 -9.34
C LEU A 75 18.10 -9.95 -7.91
N TYR A 76 17.08 -10.62 -7.37
CA TYR A 76 17.09 -11.06 -5.98
C TYR A 76 18.28 -11.95 -5.61
N PRO A 77 18.73 -12.92 -6.42
CA PRO A 77 19.81 -13.82 -6.03
C PRO A 77 21.14 -13.12 -5.72
N GLU A 78 21.43 -12.00 -6.39
CA GLU A 78 22.75 -11.34 -6.38
C GLU A 78 22.76 -9.93 -5.78
N THR A 79 21.59 -9.32 -5.56
CA THR A 79 21.48 -7.92 -5.12
C THR A 79 21.12 -7.80 -3.64
N ILE A 80 21.52 -6.72 -2.97
CA ILE A 80 21.11 -6.44 -1.58
C ILE A 80 19.62 -6.07 -1.52
N THR A 81 18.91 -6.61 -0.52
CA THR A 81 17.48 -6.37 -0.38
C THR A 81 17.14 -4.89 -0.16
N ASP A 82 18.01 -4.13 0.50
CA ASP A 82 17.86 -2.67 0.68
C ASP A 82 17.96 -1.91 -0.67
N GLU A 83 18.89 -2.30 -1.56
CA GLU A 83 19.00 -1.70 -2.90
C GLU A 83 17.78 -2.04 -3.77
N LEU A 84 17.27 -3.27 -3.65
CA LEU A 84 16.02 -3.65 -4.30
C LEU A 84 14.84 -2.86 -3.75
N ALA A 85 14.81 -2.61 -2.44
CA ALA A 85 13.78 -1.82 -1.78
C ALA A 85 13.73 -0.39 -2.35
N GLU A 86 14.89 0.26 -2.47
CA GLU A 86 15.02 1.58 -3.10
C GLU A 86 14.58 1.55 -4.57
N ARG A 87 15.01 0.54 -5.33
CA ARG A 87 14.65 0.39 -6.75
C ARG A 87 13.14 0.22 -6.98
N PHE A 88 12.47 -0.57 -6.13
CA PHE A 88 11.02 -0.80 -6.24
C PHE A 88 10.19 0.28 -5.51
N GLY A 89 10.81 1.26 -4.85
CA GLY A 89 10.10 2.24 -4.02
C GLY A 89 9.30 1.59 -2.88
N ARG A 90 9.74 0.42 -2.39
CA ARG A 90 9.04 -0.40 -1.39
C ARG A 90 9.95 -0.61 -0.18
N SER A 91 9.39 -1.05 0.94
CA SER A 91 10.21 -1.40 2.10
C SER A 91 10.98 -2.71 1.87
N ALA A 92 12.18 -2.82 2.46
CA ALA A 92 12.98 -4.05 2.41
C ALA A 92 12.22 -5.28 2.93
N GLY A 93 11.33 -5.08 3.93
CA GLY A 93 10.43 -6.11 4.41
C GLY A 93 9.45 -6.60 3.35
N SER A 94 8.82 -5.69 2.59
CA SER A 94 7.90 -6.03 1.50
C SER A 94 8.59 -6.86 0.40
N VAL A 95 9.80 -6.43 -0.02
CA VAL A 95 10.62 -7.16 -1.00
C VAL A 95 10.96 -8.57 -0.50
N LYS A 96 11.38 -8.71 0.76
CA LYS A 96 11.76 -10.00 1.36
C LYS A 96 10.57 -10.95 1.47
N THR A 97 9.41 -10.43 1.89
CA THR A 97 8.16 -11.19 1.94
C THR A 97 7.75 -11.66 0.56
N LYS A 98 7.81 -10.77 -0.45
CA LYS A 98 7.44 -11.14 -1.82
C LYS A 98 8.39 -12.17 -2.41
N ALA A 99 9.70 -12.00 -2.21
CA ALA A 99 10.70 -12.98 -2.65
C ALA A 99 10.48 -14.36 -2.00
N ARG A 100 10.12 -14.40 -0.71
CA ARG A 100 9.75 -15.65 -0.02
C ARG A 100 8.51 -16.30 -0.63
N GLN A 101 7.47 -15.53 -0.93
CA GLN A 101 6.25 -16.03 -1.59
C GLN A 101 6.55 -16.62 -2.97
N LEU A 102 7.53 -16.06 -3.69
CA LEU A 102 8.00 -16.55 -4.99
C LEU A 102 9.04 -17.68 -4.88
N GLY A 103 9.41 -18.12 -3.67
CA GLY A 103 10.43 -19.14 -3.46
C GLY A 103 11.86 -18.71 -3.81
N LEU A 104 12.11 -17.40 -4.01
CA LEU A 104 13.42 -16.88 -4.41
C LEU A 104 14.42 -16.93 -3.25
N LYS A 105 15.64 -17.38 -3.55
CA LYS A 105 16.74 -17.49 -2.60
C LYS A 105 17.95 -16.68 -3.09
N LYS A 106 18.78 -16.24 -2.14
CA LYS A 106 20.08 -15.63 -2.46
C LYS A 106 21.05 -16.71 -2.96
N SER A 107 21.93 -16.36 -3.90
CA SER A 107 22.93 -17.28 -4.42
C SER A 107 23.95 -17.64 -3.34
N HIS A 108 24.55 -18.83 -3.45
CA HIS A 108 25.55 -19.30 -2.48
C HIS A 108 26.78 -18.38 -2.44
N SER A 109 27.25 -17.93 -3.60
CA SER A 109 28.35 -16.97 -3.75
C SER A 109 28.05 -15.65 -3.04
N TYR A 110 26.84 -15.11 -3.22
CA TYR A 110 26.39 -13.90 -2.56
C TYR A 110 26.33 -14.05 -1.03
N LEU A 111 25.82 -15.17 -0.54
CA LEU A 111 25.78 -15.46 0.90
C LEU A 111 27.18 -15.55 1.52
N LYS A 112 28.14 -16.13 0.79
CA LYS A 112 29.56 -16.17 1.21
C LYS A 112 30.14 -14.76 1.28
N ALA A 113 29.89 -13.93 0.26
CA ALA A 113 30.37 -12.54 0.21
C ALA A 113 29.74 -11.63 1.28
N ILE A 114 28.48 -11.86 1.65
CA ILE A 114 27.84 -11.13 2.76
C ILE A 114 28.46 -11.49 4.11
N LYS A 115 28.76 -12.77 4.34
CA LYS A 115 29.34 -13.23 5.61
C LYS A 115 30.72 -12.63 5.87
N SER A 116 31.50 -12.37 4.83
CA SER A 116 32.81 -11.73 4.95
C SER A 116 32.75 -10.21 5.06
N ARG A 117 31.59 -9.58 4.82
CA ARG A 117 31.45 -8.12 4.80
C ARG A 117 31.24 -7.57 6.22
N PRO A 118 31.98 -6.54 6.65
CA PRO A 118 31.75 -5.90 7.95
C PRO A 118 30.36 -5.27 7.99
N ARG A 119 29.64 -5.48 9.10
CA ARG A 119 28.28 -4.93 9.28
C ARG A 119 28.31 -3.40 9.21
N LYS A 120 27.63 -2.83 8.21
CA LYS A 120 27.41 -1.38 8.14
C LYS A 120 26.52 -0.97 9.32
N ARG A 121 27.04 -0.15 10.25
CA ARG A 121 26.21 0.51 11.27
C ARG A 121 25.19 1.40 10.55
N ARG A 122 23.89 1.10 10.69
CA ARG A 122 22.84 2.03 10.24
C ARG A 122 23.03 3.34 11.03
N LYS A 123 23.36 4.43 10.34
CA LYS A 123 23.30 5.77 10.93
C LYS A 123 21.82 6.02 11.28
N LYS A 124 21.53 6.20 12.57
CA LYS A 124 20.24 6.75 12.99
C LYS A 124 20.16 8.14 12.37
N GLN A 125 19.22 8.36 11.45
CA GLN A 125 18.84 9.72 11.08
C GLN A 125 18.19 10.33 12.33
N ALA A 126 18.73 11.47 12.77
CA ALA A 126 18.24 12.25 13.90
C ALA A 126 16.97 13.01 13.50
#